data_AF-A0A7C1Z053-F1
#
_entry.id   AF-A0A7C1Z053-F1
#
_cell.length_a   1.000
_cell.length_b   1.000
_cell.length_c   1.000
_cell.angle_alpha   90.00
_cell.angle_beta   90.00
_cell.angle_gamma   90.00
#
_symmetry.space_group_name_H-M   'P 1'
#
loop_
_entity.id
_entity.type
_entity.pdbx_description
1 polymer ?
#
loop_
_entity_poly.entity_id
_entity_poly.type
_entity_poly.pdbx_seq_one_letter_code
_entity_poly.pdbx_strand_id
1 'polypeptide(L)'
;MSPTSVLVTTLTLVLLGLQYALWLGNGNLLDTWQLHQTVQAQRQENDRRVERNIALEAEVIDLRRGLDAVEERARNELGMIKKDETFVQVIEAK
;
A
#
# COMPACT_ATOMS: atom_id res chain seq x y z
N MET A 1 -64.68 -2.59 19.29
CA MET A 1 -63.55 -2.65 18.32
C MET A 1 -63.71 -3.91 17.50
N SER A 2 -63.84 -3.79 16.18
CA SER A 2 -63.91 -4.94 15.28
C SER A 2 -62.57 -5.71 15.30
N PRO A 3 -62.61 -7.06 15.33
CA PRO A 3 -61.39 -7.88 15.42
C PRO A 3 -60.43 -7.68 14.25
N THR A 4 -60.95 -7.25 13.10
CA THR A 4 -60.17 -6.90 11.90
C THR A 4 -59.25 -5.69 12.12
N SER A 5 -59.69 -4.70 12.88
CA SER A 5 -58.92 -3.47 13.13
C SER A 5 -57.69 -3.76 13.98
N VAL A 6 -57.79 -4.68 14.95
CA VAL A 6 -56.67 -5.08 15.82
C VAL A 6 -55.56 -5.79 15.02
N LEU A 7 -55.96 -6.64 14.07
CA LEU A 7 -55.02 -7.32 13.17
C LEU A 7 -54.30 -6.33 12.27
N VAL A 8 -55.04 -5.40 11.65
CA VAL A 8 -54.46 -4.37 10.78
C VAL A 8 -53.47 -3.50 11.56
N THR A 9 -53.84 -3.00 12.74
CA THR A 9 -52.93 -2.17 13.56
C THR A 9 -51.66 -2.91 13.97
N THR A 10 -51.77 -4.18 14.35
CA THR A 10 -50.61 -5.01 14.71
C THR A 10 -49.68 -5.21 13.52
N LEU A 11 -50.23 -5.53 12.34
CA LEU A 11 -49.45 -5.67 11.11
C LEU A 11 -48.77 -4.35 10.71
N THR A 12 -49.45 -3.22 10.86
CA THR A 12 -48.87 -1.91 10.58
C THR A 12 -47.71 -1.60 11.53
N LEU A 13 -47.84 -1.90 12.83
CA LEU A 13 -46.76 -1.73 13.80
C LEU A 13 -45.52 -2.58 13.48
N VAL A 14 -45.73 -3.86 13.14
CA VAL A 14 -44.64 -4.75 12.72
C VAL A 14 -43.97 -4.24 11.44
N LEU A 15 -44.76 -3.79 10.47
CA LEU A 15 -44.24 -3.23 9.22
C LEU A 15 -43.39 -1.98 9.48
N LEU A 16 -43.86 -1.06 10.31
CA LEU A 16 -43.11 0.15 10.67
C LEU A 16 -41.82 -0.18 11.42
N GLY A 17 -41.84 -1.17 12.32
CA GLY A 17 -40.64 -1.65 13.00
C GLY A 17 -39.61 -2.23 12.02
N LEU A 18 -40.06 -3.01 11.03
CA LEU A 18 -39.19 -3.53 9.97
C LEU A 18 -38.64 -2.44 9.06
N GLN A 19 -39.46 -1.44 8.69
CA GLN A 19 -38.99 -0.29 7.91
C GLN A 19 -37.92 0.51 8.66
N TYR A 20 -38.11 0.72 9.97
CA TYR A 20 -37.11 1.37 10.82
C TYR A 20 -35.84 0.52 10.95
N ALA A 21 -35.98 -0.80 11.15
CA ALA A 21 -34.85 -1.72 11.18
C ALA A 21 -34.10 -1.78 9.85
N LEU A 22 -34.75 -1.57 8.70
CA LEU A 22 -34.10 -1.49 7.39
C LEU A 22 -33.38 -0.14 7.18
N TRP A 23 -33.89 0.95 7.74
CA TRP A 23 -33.16 2.23 7.74
C TRP A 23 -31.92 2.20 8.63
N LEU A 24 -31.94 1.42 9.72
CA LEU A 24 -30.80 1.29 10.64
C LEU A 24 -29.91 0.07 10.36
N GLY A 25 -30.40 -0.94 9.63
CA GLY A 25 -29.77 -2.25 9.50
C GLY A 25 -29.20 -2.48 8.11
N ASN A 26 -27.90 -2.78 8.08
CA ASN A 26 -27.13 -3.28 6.93
C ASN A 26 -26.75 -2.28 5.83
N GLY A 27 -26.61 -0.99 6.16
CA GLY A 27 -26.09 -0.01 5.20
C GLY A 27 -26.40 1.43 5.59
N ASN A 28 -26.33 1.77 6.87
CA ASN A 28 -26.62 3.12 7.34
C ASN A 28 -25.54 4.08 6.78
N LEU A 29 -25.94 5.29 6.36
CA LEU A 29 -25.05 6.37 5.88
C LEU A 29 -23.85 6.59 6.82
N LEU A 30 -24.04 6.31 8.11
CA LEU A 30 -23.02 6.36 9.15
C LEU A 30 -21.84 5.38 8.94
N ASP A 31 -22.13 4.14 8.52
CA ASP A 31 -21.09 3.12 8.31
C ASP A 31 -20.24 3.45 7.08
N THR A 32 -20.88 3.99 6.03
CA THR A 32 -20.15 4.46 4.84
C THR A 32 -19.26 5.65 5.14
N TRP A 33 -19.64 6.51 6.08
CA TRP A 33 -18.86 7.67 6.51
C TRP A 33 -17.62 7.27 7.32
N GLN A 34 -17.76 6.37 8.29
CA GLN A 34 -16.62 5.85 9.06
C GLN A 34 -15.65 5.05 8.19
N LEU A 35 -16.19 4.25 7.26
CA LEU A 35 -15.36 3.52 6.30
C LEU A 35 -14.64 4.47 5.34
N HIS A 36 -15.29 5.55 4.88
CA HIS A 36 -14.64 6.59 4.07
C HIS A 36 -13.51 7.30 4.82
N GLN A 37 -13.73 7.68 6.08
CA GLN A 37 -12.70 8.33 6.89
C GLN A 37 -11.47 7.44 7.10
N THR A 38 -11.69 6.15 7.35
CA THR A 38 -10.60 5.18 7.55
C THR A 38 -9.78 5.00 6.26
N VAL A 39 -10.45 4.92 5.11
CA VAL A 39 -9.78 4.82 3.80
C VAL A 39 -8.98 6.09 3.48
N GLN A 40 -9.49 7.28 3.82
CA GLN A 40 -8.75 8.52 3.59
C GLN A 40 -7.49 8.63 4.47
N ALA A 41 -7.58 8.27 5.75
CA ALA A 41 -6.42 8.27 6.65
C ALA A 41 -5.33 7.30 6.16
N GLN A 42 -5.72 6.11 5.71
CA GLN A 42 -4.77 5.12 5.21
C GLN A 42 -4.10 5.55 3.89
N ARG A 43 -4.82 6.26 3.01
CA ARG A 43 -4.26 6.81 1.76
C ARG A 43 -3.16 7.84 2.06
N GLN A 44 -3.40 8.75 2.99
CA GLN A 44 -2.42 9.78 3.35
C GLN A 44 -1.11 9.18 3.91
N GLU A 45 -1.22 8.09 4.68
CA GLU A 45 -0.05 7.36 5.18
C GLU A 45 0.68 6.60 4.05
N ASN A 46 -0.05 6.00 3.11
CA ASN A 46 0.55 5.36 1.95
C ASN A 46 1.31 6.36 1.07
N ASP A 47 0.76 7.54 0.83
CA ASP A 47 1.41 8.56 0.00
C ASP A 47 2.77 8.98 0.60
N ARG A 48 2.83 9.16 1.92
CA ARG A 48 4.10 9.45 2.63
C ARG A 48 5.11 8.32 2.53
N ARG A 49 4.66 7.06 2.55
CA ARG A 49 5.53 5.88 2.40
C ARG A 49 6.08 5.78 0.98
N VAL A 50 5.28 6.08 -0.03
CA VAL A 50 5.70 6.08 -1.44
C VAL A 50 6.78 7.13 -1.67
N GLU A 51 6.59 8.36 -1.18
CA GLU A 51 7.57 9.44 -1.32
C GLU A 51 8.93 9.07 -0.68
N ARG A 52 8.91 8.47 0.52
CA ARG A 52 10.12 7.97 1.18
C ARG A 52 10.78 6.83 0.42
N ASN A 53 10.00 5.90 -0.14
CA ASN A 53 10.56 4.80 -0.93
C ASN A 53 11.29 5.32 -2.16
N ILE A 54 10.71 6.30 -2.86
CA ILE A 54 11.34 6.92 -4.03
C ILE A 54 12.67 7.58 -3.64
N ALA A 55 12.70 8.30 -2.52
CA ALA A 55 13.92 8.92 -2.02
C ALA A 55 15.01 7.89 -1.65
N LEU A 56 14.63 6.82 -0.95
CA LEU A 56 15.55 5.74 -0.58
C LEU A 56 16.06 4.97 -1.80
N GLU A 57 15.21 4.74 -2.80
CA GLU A 57 15.61 4.07 -4.04
C GLU A 57 16.63 4.90 -4.81
N ALA A 58 16.44 6.23 -4.87
CA ALA A 58 17.42 7.14 -5.46
C ALA A 58 18.76 7.11 -4.70
N GLU A 59 18.73 7.08 -3.37
CA GLU A 59 19.93 6.99 -2.53
C GLU A 59 20.68 5.66 -2.75
N VAL A 60 19.96 4.54 -2.84
CA VAL A 60 20.56 3.22 -3.15
C VAL A 60 21.21 3.22 -4.53
N ILE A 61 20.58 3.83 -5.52
CA ILE A 61 21.15 3.94 -6.88
C ILE A 61 22.42 4.79 -6.87
N ASP A 62 22.43 5.92 -6.15
CA ASP A 62 23.60 6.79 -6.06
C ASP A 62 24.77 6.10 -5.35
N LEU A 63 24.49 5.43 -4.22
CA LEU A 63 25.50 4.64 -3.49
C LEU A 63 26.09 3.53 -4.36
N ARG A 64 25.27 2.81 -5.14
CA ARG A 64 25.76 1.78 -6.07
C ARG A 64 26.69 2.36 -7.12
N ARG A 65 26.32 3.49 -7.75
CA ARG A 65 27.18 4.17 -8.73
C ARG A 65 28.50 4.63 -8.12
N GLY A 66 28.48 5.14 -6.90
CA GLY A 66 29.68 5.53 -6.17
C GLY A 66 30.61 4.34 -5.90
N LEU A 67 30.04 3.19 -5.51
CA LEU A 67 30.79 1.96 -5.29
C LEU A 67 31.39 1.40 -6.58
N ASP A 68 30.64 1.43 -7.69
CA ASP A 68 31.12 0.97 -8.99
C ASP A 68 32.31 1.81 -9.48
N ALA A 69 32.25 3.14 -9.29
CA ALA A 69 33.36 4.04 -9.62
C ALA A 69 34.62 3.77 -8.78
N VAL A 70 34.45 3.44 -7.50
CA VAL A 70 35.56 3.05 -6.62
C VAL A 70 36.13 1.68 -7.02
N GLU A 71 35.27 0.74 -7.42
CA GLU A 71 35.70 -0.58 -7.89
C GLU A 71 36.49 -0.49 -9.20
N GLU A 72 36.05 0.30 -10.18
CA GLU A 72 36.81 0.55 -11.41
C GLU A 72 38.20 1.10 -11.11
N ARG A 73 38.30 2.07 -10.19
CA ARG A 73 39.58 2.64 -9.78
C ARG A 73 40.48 1.60 -9.11
N ALA A 74 39.94 0.78 -8.21
CA ALA A 74 40.69 -0.29 -7.55
C ALA A 74 41.19 -1.35 -8.55
N ARG A 75 40.38 -1.70 -9.55
CA ARG A 75 40.76 -2.65 -10.61
C ARG A 75 41.80 -2.06 -11.57
N ASN A 76 41.61 -0.83 -12.03
CA ASN A 76 42.43 -0.21 -13.08
C ASN A 76 43.74 0.41 -12.57
N GLU A 77 43.72 1.06 -11.39
CA GLU A 77 44.92 1.72 -10.85
C GLU A 77 45.72 0.83 -9.90
N LEU A 78 45.04 -0.02 -9.12
CA LEU A 78 45.69 -0.82 -8.07
C LEU A 78 45.81 -2.30 -8.45
N GLY A 79 45.24 -2.74 -9.58
CA GLY A 79 45.24 -4.14 -10.00
C GLY A 79 44.53 -5.06 -9.00
N MET A 80 43.64 -4.51 -8.17
CA MET A 80 42.93 -5.28 -7.15
C MET A 80 41.87 -6.18 -7.79
N ILE A 81 41.83 -7.44 -7.34
CA ILE A 81 40.90 -8.49 -7.78
C ILE A 81 40.08 -8.98 -6.58
N LYS A 82 38.80 -9.30 -6.79
CA LYS A 82 37.95 -9.82 -5.70
C LYS A 82 38.44 -11.21 -5.26
N LYS A 83 38.14 -11.55 -4.00
CA LYS A 83 38.34 -12.92 -3.49
C LYS A 83 37.52 -13.86 -4.39
N ASP A 84 38.18 -14.87 -4.94
CA ASP A 84 37.63 -15.86 -5.89
C ASP A 84 37.45 -15.41 -7.36
N GLU A 85 38.06 -14.29 -7.78
CA GLU A 85 38.05 -13.84 -9.18
C GLU A 85 39.35 -14.23 -9.92
N THR A 86 39.25 -14.71 -11.17
CA THR A 86 40.41 -15.05 -12.01
C THR A 86 40.62 -13.96 -13.06
N PHE A 87 41.75 -13.24 -12.98
CA PHE A 87 42.10 -12.19 -13.94
C PHE A 87 42.80 -12.77 -15.17
N VAL A 88 42.26 -12.49 -16.36
CA VAL A 88 42.83 -12.93 -17.65
C VAL A 88 43.22 -11.69 -18.46
N GLN A 89 44.51 -11.50 -18.68
CA GLN A 89 45.03 -10.44 -19.55
C GLN A 89 45.42 -11.03 -20.91
N VAL A 90 44.71 -10.64 -21.97
CA VAL A 90 45.02 -11.06 -23.33
C VAL A 90 46.12 -10.14 -23.87
N ILE A 91 47.30 -10.70 -24.13
CA ILE A 91 48.41 -10.00 -24.76
C ILE A 91 48.43 -10.39 -26.24
N GLU A 92 48.25 -9.43 -27.15
CA GLU A 92 48.39 -9.71 -28.58
C GLU A 92 49.84 -10.09 -28.90
N ALA A 93 50.02 -11.28 -29.46
CA ALA A 93 51.30 -11.72 -30.00
C ALA A 93 51.56 -10.94 -31.30
N LYS A 94 52.58 -10.08 -31.27
CA LYS A 94 53.04 -9.33 -32.43
C LYS A 94 53.61 -10.24 -33.52
#